data_AF-A0A356IYT7-F1
#
_entry.id   AF-A0A356IYT7-F1
#
_cell.length_a   1.000
_cell.length_b   1.000
_cell.length_c   1.000
_cell.angle_alpha   90.00
_cell.angle_beta   90.00
_cell.angle_gamma   90.00
#
_symmetry.space_group_name_H-M   'P 1'
#
loop_
_entity.id
_entity.type
_entity.pdbx_description
1 polymer ?
#
loop_
_entity_poly.entity_id
_entity_poly.type
_entity_poly.pdbx_seq_one_letter_code
_entity_poly.pdbx_strand_id
1 'polypeptide(L)'
;MAKSLAKSNGYKTLVKKITREFAELETIVKNSVAKGHWNVGKYIDEHLLENKDRAEYGTGFYEGLAEDTGREKTTLMRVVQFYRAYPIFAERRELNWNHYKGLITIKDDKERKKLEEKIIRHDWDTTKLREYLSVKRKLAAPDKDKPVSQLTFTRGRLHTCQIVPANKALVSRGPLALDLGFREQYEIPAGAPKLKENDTVELLFAWGKLAGARKVTVAPGELFTYVAMVEKVIDGDTLLVSLDFHCPMSVSQKLRLRGIDCPEIDTEEGKRAKRFVESRLKDCGFIIVKTYKDRTDKFDRYLADVFYSPGAGDPLLVAKEGTYLNQELLNERLAVAYE
;
A
#
# COMPACT_ATOMS: atom_id res chain seq x y z
N MET A 1 -58.49 -30.46 -2.39
CA MET A 1 -58.72 -29.35 -3.34
C MET A 1 -57.78 -28.19 -3.01
N ALA A 2 -56.58 -28.22 -3.56
CA ALA A 2 -55.72 -27.03 -3.62
C ALA A 2 -56.26 -26.14 -4.75
N LYS A 3 -57.37 -25.43 -4.49
CA LYS A 3 -57.79 -24.34 -5.36
C LYS A 3 -56.72 -23.27 -5.25
N SER A 4 -55.88 -23.21 -6.29
CA SER A 4 -55.05 -22.10 -6.68
C SER A 4 -55.50 -20.81 -5.98
N LEU A 5 -54.74 -20.41 -4.96
CA LEU A 5 -54.70 -19.04 -4.46
C LEU A 5 -54.18 -18.17 -5.62
N ALA A 6 -55.00 -18.00 -6.65
CA ALA A 6 -54.80 -17.04 -7.71
C ALA A 6 -54.82 -15.68 -7.01
N LYS A 7 -53.61 -15.21 -6.67
CA LYS A 7 -53.23 -13.96 -6.00
C LYS A 7 -54.37 -12.95 -5.91
N SER A 8 -55.24 -13.09 -4.90
CA SER A 8 -56.29 -12.12 -4.61
C SER A 8 -55.65 -10.75 -4.39
N ASN A 9 -56.40 -9.67 -4.64
CA ASN A 9 -55.87 -8.32 -4.44
C ASN A 9 -55.36 -8.10 -2.99
N GLY A 10 -56.00 -8.78 -2.03
CA GLY A 10 -55.57 -8.84 -0.63
C GLY A 10 -54.20 -9.50 -0.44
N TYR A 11 -53.95 -10.67 -1.07
CA TYR A 11 -52.66 -11.35 -0.99
C TYR A 11 -51.54 -10.53 -1.65
N LYS A 12 -51.78 -9.92 -2.83
CA LYS A 12 -50.81 -9.03 -3.46
C LYS A 12 -50.46 -7.82 -2.58
N THR A 13 -51.45 -7.28 -1.87
CA THR A 13 -51.25 -6.17 -0.93
C THR A 13 -50.42 -6.60 0.28
N LEU A 14 -50.70 -7.78 0.84
CA LEU A 14 -49.92 -8.35 1.95
C LEU A 14 -48.46 -8.56 1.53
N VAL A 15 -48.20 -9.17 0.38
CA VAL A 15 -46.84 -9.37 -0.15
C VAL A 15 -46.11 -8.02 -0.27
N LYS A 16 -46.75 -6.99 -0.85
CA LYS A 16 -46.15 -5.65 -0.95
C LYS A 16 -45.78 -5.05 0.41
N LYS A 17 -46.65 -5.20 1.43
CA LYS A 17 -46.37 -4.72 2.78
C LYS A 17 -45.17 -5.45 3.40
N ILE A 18 -45.15 -6.78 3.33
CA ILE A 18 -44.05 -7.61 3.85
C ILE A 18 -42.73 -7.28 3.15
N THR A 19 -42.72 -7.22 1.82
CA THR A 19 -41.52 -6.90 1.04
C THR A 19 -40.98 -5.51 1.39
N ARG A 20 -41.87 -4.52 1.57
CA ARG A 20 -41.48 -3.18 1.99
C ARG A 20 -40.84 -3.18 3.37
N GLU A 21 -41.43 -3.89 4.35
CA GLU A 21 -40.90 -3.97 5.71
C GLU A 21 -39.48 -4.55 5.74
N PHE A 22 -39.26 -5.68 5.03
CA PHE A 22 -37.92 -6.27 4.94
C PHE A 22 -36.91 -5.34 4.25
N ALA A 23 -37.31 -4.62 3.19
CA ALA A 23 -36.44 -3.66 2.52
C ALA A 23 -36.06 -2.47 3.43
N GLU A 24 -37.01 -1.99 4.24
CA GLU A 24 -36.76 -0.93 5.23
C GLU A 24 -35.79 -1.40 6.33
N LEU A 25 -35.99 -2.62 6.86
CA LEU A 25 -35.09 -3.22 7.85
C LEU A 25 -33.66 -3.41 7.29
N GLU A 26 -33.54 -3.93 6.07
CA GLU A 26 -32.23 -4.06 5.41
C GLU A 26 -31.52 -2.72 5.29
N THR A 27 -32.25 -1.66 4.93
CA THR A 27 -31.71 -0.31 4.80
C THR A 27 -31.19 0.22 6.14
N ILE A 28 -31.96 0.03 7.22
CA ILE A 28 -31.56 0.42 8.57
C ILE A 28 -30.28 -0.30 8.98
N VAL A 29 -30.24 -1.63 8.82
CA VAL A 29 -29.05 -2.43 9.16
C VAL A 29 -27.83 -1.94 8.38
N LYS A 30 -27.96 -1.76 7.06
CA LYS A 30 -26.86 -1.29 6.19
C LYS A 30 -26.31 0.08 6.60
N ASN A 31 -27.17 1.01 7.00
CA ASN A 31 -26.76 2.35 7.44
C ASN A 31 -26.13 2.33 8.83
N SER A 32 -26.70 1.57 9.77
CA SER A 32 -26.14 1.37 11.11
C SER A 32 -24.75 0.73 11.02
N VAL A 33 -24.55 -0.20 10.09
CA VAL A 33 -23.23 -0.77 9.80
C VAL A 33 -22.26 0.32 9.34
N ALA A 34 -22.65 1.17 8.38
CA ALA A 34 -21.80 2.27 7.93
C ALA A 34 -21.45 3.24 9.07
N LYS A 35 -22.45 3.62 9.89
CA LYS A 35 -22.25 4.48 11.05
C LYS A 35 -21.31 3.85 12.09
N GLY A 36 -21.49 2.56 12.38
CA GLY A 36 -20.63 1.81 13.27
C GLY A 36 -19.17 1.80 12.78
N HIS A 37 -18.95 1.53 11.50
CA HIS A 37 -17.62 1.60 10.89
C HIS A 37 -17.03 3.01 11.00
N TRP A 38 -17.81 4.06 10.73
CA TRP A 38 -17.34 5.44 10.90
C TRP A 38 -16.94 5.76 12.35
N ASN A 39 -17.74 5.33 13.33
CA ASN A 39 -17.42 5.52 14.76
C ASN A 39 -16.13 4.78 15.16
N VAL A 40 -15.94 3.54 14.71
CA VAL A 40 -14.69 2.80 14.98
C VAL A 40 -13.50 3.53 14.36
N GLY A 41 -13.64 4.05 13.13
CA GLY A 41 -12.63 4.88 12.49
C GLY A 41 -12.29 6.13 13.32
N LYS A 42 -13.30 6.79 13.88
CA LYS A 42 -13.15 7.93 14.79
C LYS A 42 -12.35 7.53 16.04
N TYR A 43 -12.74 6.47 16.74
CA TYR A 43 -12.07 6.03 17.97
C TYR A 43 -10.59 5.72 17.74
N ILE A 44 -10.29 5.01 16.65
CA ILE A 44 -8.91 4.69 16.30
C ILE A 44 -8.14 5.97 15.93
N ASP A 45 -8.74 6.87 15.15
CA ASP A 45 -8.05 8.11 14.74
C ASP A 45 -7.76 9.04 15.93
N GLU A 46 -8.72 9.25 16.82
CA GLU A 46 -8.54 10.05 18.05
C GLU A 46 -7.42 9.46 18.91
N HIS A 47 -7.43 8.14 19.10
CA HIS A 47 -6.38 7.44 19.82
C HIS A 47 -5.00 7.61 19.17
N LEU A 48 -4.91 7.53 17.84
CA LEU A 48 -3.67 7.78 17.10
C LEU A 48 -3.21 9.23 17.23
N LEU A 49 -4.14 10.20 17.27
CA LEU A 49 -3.82 11.62 17.40
C LEU A 49 -3.27 11.97 18.79
N GLU A 50 -3.76 11.31 19.85
CA GLU A 50 -3.31 11.48 21.23
C GLU A 50 -1.94 10.83 21.50
N ASN A 51 -1.55 9.83 20.69
CA ASN A 51 -0.33 9.05 20.88
C ASN A 51 0.74 9.28 19.80
N LYS A 52 0.68 10.41 19.07
CA LYS A 52 1.56 10.74 17.93
C LYS A 52 3.07 10.65 18.20
N ASP A 53 3.49 10.93 19.43
CA ASP A 53 4.92 11.00 19.81
C ASP A 53 5.50 9.64 20.21
N ARG A 54 4.70 8.58 20.23
CA ARG A 54 5.16 7.22 20.57
C ARG A 54 5.66 6.51 19.31
N ALA A 55 6.98 6.31 19.22
CA ALA A 55 7.64 5.61 18.11
C ALA A 55 7.10 4.19 17.85
N GLU A 56 6.53 3.54 18.87
CA GLU A 56 5.96 2.18 18.83
C GLU A 56 4.66 2.04 18.03
N TYR A 57 3.90 3.13 17.80
CA TYR A 57 2.54 3.02 17.24
C TYR A 57 2.46 2.68 15.75
N GLY A 58 3.59 2.57 15.05
CA GLY A 58 3.62 2.25 13.62
C GLY A 58 3.99 0.81 13.27
N THR A 59 4.43 -0.01 14.23
CA THR A 59 4.79 -1.41 14.00
C THR A 59 3.95 -2.30 14.89
N GLY A 60 2.95 -2.97 14.33
CA GLY A 60 2.13 -3.92 15.07
C GLY A 60 0.80 -3.38 15.62
N PHE A 61 0.52 -2.07 15.57
CA PHE A 61 -0.72 -1.52 16.16
C PHE A 61 -1.98 -2.14 15.55
N TYR A 62 -2.08 -2.17 14.22
CA TYR A 62 -3.24 -2.76 13.56
C TYR A 62 -3.22 -4.29 13.62
N GLU A 63 -2.05 -4.91 13.78
CA GLU A 63 -1.92 -6.36 14.05
C GLU A 63 -2.52 -6.71 15.41
N GLY A 64 -2.10 -6.04 16.49
CA GLY A 64 -2.65 -6.25 17.83
C GLY A 64 -4.14 -5.91 17.89
N LEU A 65 -4.55 -4.79 17.28
CA LEU A 65 -5.96 -4.44 17.22
C LEU A 65 -6.80 -5.48 16.45
N ALA A 66 -6.24 -6.08 15.40
CA ALA A 66 -6.90 -7.15 14.65
C ALA A 66 -7.07 -8.41 15.51
N GLU A 67 -6.05 -8.79 16.26
CA GLU A 67 -6.05 -9.92 17.19
C GLU A 67 -7.09 -9.72 18.32
N ASP A 68 -7.01 -8.59 19.02
CA ASP A 68 -7.86 -8.29 20.18
C ASP A 68 -9.34 -8.14 19.81
N THR A 69 -9.64 -7.59 18.63
CA THR A 69 -11.02 -7.35 18.19
C THR A 69 -11.60 -8.48 17.33
N GLY A 70 -10.78 -9.45 16.93
CA GLY A 70 -11.15 -10.48 15.96
C GLY A 70 -11.55 -9.91 14.59
N ARG A 71 -11.02 -8.74 14.19
CA ARG A 71 -11.34 -8.07 12.92
C ARG A 71 -10.13 -8.08 12.00
N GLU A 72 -10.39 -8.11 10.69
CA GLU A 72 -9.31 -8.00 9.73
C GLU A 72 -8.59 -6.65 9.84
N LYS A 73 -7.25 -6.70 9.87
CA LYS A 73 -6.37 -5.53 9.80
C LYS A 73 -6.81 -4.53 8.73
N THR A 74 -7.12 -5.03 7.54
CA THR A 74 -7.55 -4.22 6.39
C THR A 74 -8.87 -3.50 6.63
N THR A 75 -9.80 -4.09 7.38
CA THR A 75 -11.07 -3.45 7.74
C THR A 75 -10.84 -2.32 8.73
N LEU A 76 -10.02 -2.53 9.76
CA LEU A 76 -9.63 -1.51 10.74
C LEU A 76 -8.93 -0.31 10.07
N MET A 77 -8.06 -0.58 9.10
CA MET A 77 -7.43 0.46 8.30
C MET A 77 -8.46 1.24 7.47
N ARG A 78 -9.39 0.55 6.80
CA ARG A 78 -10.43 1.19 5.96
C ARG A 78 -11.40 2.04 6.77
N VAL A 79 -11.75 1.66 7.99
CA VAL A 79 -12.64 2.50 8.81
C VAL A 79 -11.97 3.81 9.21
N VAL A 80 -10.66 3.80 9.48
CA VAL A 80 -9.88 5.03 9.71
C VAL A 80 -9.82 5.90 8.45
N GLN A 81 -9.62 5.30 7.27
CA GLN A 81 -9.73 6.04 6.00
C GLN A 81 -11.09 6.70 5.87
N PHE A 82 -12.15 5.95 6.20
CA PHE A 82 -13.52 6.43 6.08
C PHE A 82 -13.79 7.63 6.99
N TYR A 83 -13.42 7.54 8.27
CA TYR A 83 -13.54 8.67 9.19
C TYR A 83 -12.77 9.90 8.69
N ARG A 84 -11.51 9.73 8.30
CA ARG A 84 -10.67 10.85 7.84
C ARG A 84 -11.14 11.46 6.51
N ALA A 85 -11.79 10.67 5.64
CA ALA A 85 -12.37 11.16 4.38
C ALA A 85 -13.73 11.84 4.60
N TYR A 86 -14.43 11.50 5.68
CA TYR A 86 -15.73 12.05 6.05
C TYR A 86 -15.72 12.53 7.52
N PRO A 87 -14.95 13.57 7.89
CA PRO A 87 -14.84 14.00 9.29
C PRO A 87 -16.18 14.41 9.91
N ILE A 88 -17.12 14.84 9.07
CA ILE A 88 -18.52 15.07 9.43
C ILE A 88 -19.37 14.08 8.63
N PHE A 89 -19.80 13.00 9.28
CA PHE A 89 -20.56 11.96 8.61
C PHE A 89 -22.05 12.27 8.58
N ALA A 90 -22.53 12.70 7.43
CA ALA A 90 -23.94 12.83 7.13
C ALA A 90 -24.48 11.47 6.64
N GLU A 91 -25.33 10.83 7.45
CA GLU A 91 -25.94 9.56 7.09
C GLU A 91 -26.81 9.70 5.83
N ARG A 92 -26.70 8.72 4.92
CA ARG A 92 -27.42 8.64 3.64
C ARG A 92 -28.06 7.26 3.54
N ARG A 93 -29.36 7.20 3.24
CA ARG A 93 -30.08 5.91 3.23
C ARG A 93 -29.70 5.04 2.04
N GLU A 94 -29.21 5.67 0.99
CA GLU A 94 -28.78 5.11 -0.28
C GLU A 94 -27.36 4.52 -0.17
N LEU A 95 -26.56 4.95 0.81
CA LEU A 95 -25.15 4.61 0.92
C LEU A 95 -24.87 3.74 2.16
N ASN A 96 -24.38 2.55 1.89
CA ASN A 96 -23.92 1.59 2.89
C ASN A 96 -22.37 1.50 2.91
N TRP A 97 -21.84 0.72 3.84
CA TRP A 97 -20.38 0.54 4.00
C TRP A 97 -19.64 0.15 2.71
N ASN A 98 -20.23 -0.69 1.85
CA ASN A 98 -19.59 -1.08 0.60
C ASN A 98 -19.47 0.08 -0.40
N HIS A 99 -20.43 1.02 -0.41
CA HIS A 99 -20.29 2.25 -1.20
C HIS A 99 -19.15 3.11 -0.67
N TYR A 100 -19.07 3.30 0.64
CA TYR A 100 -17.99 4.08 1.25
C TYR A 100 -16.63 3.44 1.02
N LYS A 101 -16.50 2.11 1.06
CA LYS A 101 -15.25 1.42 0.67
C LYS A 101 -14.81 1.75 -0.75
N GLY A 102 -15.74 1.96 -1.69
CA GLY A 102 -15.41 2.43 -3.04
C GLY A 102 -15.05 3.92 -3.06
N LEU A 103 -15.85 4.76 -2.41
CA LEU A 103 -15.68 6.22 -2.38
C LEU A 103 -14.36 6.65 -1.72
N ILE A 104 -13.92 5.98 -0.65
CA ILE A 104 -12.65 6.31 0.04
C ILE A 104 -11.42 6.06 -0.84
N THR A 105 -11.54 5.31 -1.94
CA THR A 105 -10.43 5.12 -2.90
C THR A 105 -10.16 6.36 -3.75
N ILE A 106 -11.11 7.30 -3.83
CA ILE A 106 -10.95 8.56 -4.54
C ILE A 106 -10.22 9.54 -3.63
N LYS A 107 -9.00 9.96 -4.01
CA LYS A 107 -8.20 10.88 -3.19
C LYS A 107 -8.77 12.30 -3.17
N ASP A 108 -9.23 12.80 -4.31
CA ASP A 108 -9.78 14.15 -4.44
C ASP A 108 -11.20 14.26 -3.86
N ASP A 109 -11.38 15.19 -2.91
CA ASP A 109 -12.66 15.38 -2.20
C ASP A 109 -13.80 15.84 -3.11
N LYS A 110 -13.50 16.67 -4.12
CA LYS A 110 -14.52 17.18 -5.04
C LYS A 110 -15.00 16.08 -5.97
N GLU A 111 -14.09 15.25 -6.48
CA GLU A 111 -14.42 14.07 -7.28
C GLU A 111 -15.21 13.05 -6.48
N ARG A 112 -14.80 12.79 -5.23
CA ARG A 112 -15.49 11.88 -4.31
C ARG A 112 -16.94 12.33 -4.11
N LYS A 113 -17.15 13.61 -3.80
CA LYS A 113 -18.48 14.19 -3.58
C LYS A 113 -19.35 14.14 -4.85
N LYS A 114 -18.78 14.46 -6.02
CA LYS A 114 -19.51 14.35 -7.31
C LYS A 114 -19.95 12.91 -7.59
N LEU A 115 -19.09 11.93 -7.30
CA LEU A 115 -19.42 10.52 -7.48
C LEU A 115 -20.49 10.08 -6.48
N GLU A 116 -20.39 10.51 -5.23
CA GLU A 116 -21.42 10.27 -4.21
C GLU A 116 -22.79 10.78 -4.64
N GLU A 117 -22.89 12.04 -5.07
CA GLU A 117 -24.13 12.62 -5.58
C GLU A 117 -24.67 11.87 -6.80
N LYS A 118 -23.77 11.35 -7.66
CA LYS A 118 -24.14 10.55 -8.82
C LYS A 118 -24.69 9.18 -8.42
N ILE A 119 -24.09 8.51 -7.44
CA ILE A 119 -24.57 7.23 -6.89
C ILE A 119 -25.99 7.42 -6.36
N ILE A 120 -26.20 8.45 -5.53
CA ILE A 120 -27.51 8.75 -4.93
C ILE A 120 -28.55 9.06 -6.02
N ARG A 121 -28.23 9.98 -6.95
CA ARG A 121 -29.17 10.42 -7.99
C ARG A 121 -29.65 9.28 -8.88
N HIS A 122 -28.80 8.30 -9.14
CA HIS A 122 -29.07 7.21 -10.07
C HIS A 122 -29.31 5.86 -9.38
N ASP A 123 -29.42 5.85 -8.05
CA ASP A 123 -29.62 4.66 -7.22
C ASP A 123 -28.66 3.52 -7.59
N TRP A 124 -27.36 3.84 -7.65
CA TRP A 124 -26.36 2.83 -7.99
C TRP A 124 -26.15 1.89 -6.83
N ASP A 125 -26.23 0.59 -7.12
CA ASP A 125 -25.74 -0.42 -6.21
C ASP A 125 -24.21 -0.48 -6.21
N THR A 126 -23.68 -1.32 -5.31
CA THR A 126 -22.24 -1.49 -5.13
C THR A 126 -21.55 -2.11 -6.33
N THR A 127 -22.29 -2.85 -7.17
CA THR A 127 -21.77 -3.49 -8.38
C THR A 127 -21.54 -2.44 -9.45
N LYS A 128 -22.54 -1.59 -9.69
CA LYS A 128 -22.46 -0.48 -10.64
C LYS A 128 -21.42 0.56 -10.25
N LEU A 129 -21.27 0.84 -8.96
CA LEU A 129 -20.15 1.67 -8.48
C LEU A 129 -18.80 1.05 -8.85
N ARG A 130 -18.63 -0.25 -8.62
CA ARG A 130 -17.38 -0.96 -8.95
C ARG A 130 -17.10 -0.93 -10.45
N GLU A 131 -18.12 -1.20 -11.27
CA GLU A 131 -18.04 -1.11 -12.73
C GLU A 131 -17.64 0.31 -13.17
N TYR A 132 -18.28 1.34 -12.63
CA TYR A 132 -17.94 2.72 -12.96
C TYR A 132 -16.50 3.07 -12.57
N LEU A 133 -16.04 2.66 -11.39
CA LEU A 133 -14.65 2.88 -10.97
C LEU A 133 -13.67 2.13 -11.88
N SER A 134 -14.01 0.91 -12.30
CA SER A 134 -13.23 0.13 -13.28
C SER A 134 -13.16 0.86 -14.62
N VAL A 135 -14.30 1.32 -15.16
CA VAL A 135 -14.37 2.07 -16.42
C VAL A 135 -13.64 3.40 -16.33
N LYS A 136 -13.82 4.17 -15.25
CA LYS A 136 -13.10 5.43 -15.03
C LYS A 136 -11.58 5.21 -15.07
N ARG A 137 -11.09 4.11 -14.49
CA ARG A 137 -9.67 3.72 -14.58
C ARG A 137 -9.27 3.27 -15.97
N LYS A 138 -10.12 2.53 -16.70
CA LYS A 138 -9.85 2.18 -18.12
C LYS A 138 -9.83 3.39 -19.03
N LEU A 139 -10.66 4.41 -18.79
CA LEU A 139 -10.64 5.68 -19.53
C LEU A 139 -9.46 6.57 -19.12
N ALA A 140 -8.97 6.43 -17.89
CA ALA A 140 -7.69 7.01 -17.46
C ALA A 140 -6.49 6.18 -17.94
N ALA A 141 -6.71 4.96 -18.46
CA ALA A 141 -5.65 4.18 -19.07
C ALA A 141 -5.12 4.92 -20.30
N PRO A 142 -3.79 4.87 -20.55
CA PRO A 142 -3.18 5.67 -21.59
C PRO A 142 -3.81 5.38 -22.95
N ASP A 143 -4.31 6.44 -23.59
CA ASP A 143 -4.74 6.44 -24.98
C ASP A 143 -3.61 5.91 -25.87
N LYS A 144 -3.91 5.06 -26.85
CA LYS A 144 -2.90 4.43 -27.73
C LYS A 144 -2.03 5.44 -28.46
N ASP A 145 -2.52 6.66 -28.61
CA ASP A 145 -1.82 7.76 -29.26
C ASP A 145 -1.20 8.77 -28.27
N LYS A 146 -1.47 8.68 -26.96
CA LYS A 146 -0.79 9.52 -25.96
C LYS A 146 0.64 9.03 -25.72
N PRO A 147 1.61 9.96 -25.62
CA PRO A 147 2.97 9.61 -25.22
C PRO A 147 2.99 9.01 -23.82
N VAL A 148 3.79 7.96 -23.65
CA VAL A 148 3.98 7.29 -22.36
C VAL A 148 4.72 8.22 -21.41
N SER A 149 4.14 8.48 -20.23
CA SER A 149 4.78 9.27 -19.18
C SER A 149 6.16 8.72 -18.83
N GLN A 150 7.16 9.61 -18.78
CA GLN A 150 8.51 9.27 -18.36
C GLN A 150 8.68 9.58 -16.89
N LEU A 151 8.93 8.54 -16.09
CA LEU A 151 9.18 8.66 -14.67
C LEU A 151 10.59 9.18 -14.42
N THR A 152 10.71 10.14 -13.51
CA THR A 152 12.01 10.51 -12.94
C THR A 152 12.36 9.51 -11.83
N PHE A 153 13.62 9.05 -11.84
CA PHE A 153 14.16 8.18 -10.81
C PHE A 153 15.63 8.52 -10.59
N THR A 154 16.13 8.15 -9.41
CA THR A 154 17.57 8.14 -9.16
C THR A 154 17.99 6.73 -8.82
N ARG A 155 19.17 6.34 -9.32
CA ARG A 155 19.82 5.11 -8.88
C ARG A 155 20.47 5.41 -7.54
N GLY A 156 20.29 4.51 -6.58
CA GLY A 156 20.95 4.66 -5.30
C GLY A 156 22.20 3.79 -5.20
N ARG A 157 22.90 3.96 -4.08
CA ARG A 157 24.17 3.31 -3.81
C ARG A 157 23.96 2.21 -2.78
N LEU A 158 24.20 0.97 -3.20
CA LEU A 158 24.14 -0.20 -2.32
C LEU A 158 25.10 -0.05 -1.13
N HIS A 159 24.75 -0.72 -0.04
CA HIS A 159 25.56 -0.82 1.18
C HIS A 159 25.85 0.53 1.84
N THR A 160 25.02 1.55 1.59
CA THR A 160 25.14 2.84 2.25
C THR A 160 24.02 3.05 3.24
N CYS A 161 24.36 3.65 4.38
CA CYS A 161 23.40 4.00 5.42
C CYS A 161 23.79 5.30 6.11
N GLN A 162 22.83 5.86 6.85
CA GLN A 162 23.02 7.03 7.68
C GLN A 162 23.22 6.62 9.14
N ILE A 163 24.01 7.41 9.87
CA ILE A 163 24.18 7.27 11.32
C ILE A 163 23.09 8.05 12.05
N VAL A 164 22.36 7.37 12.91
CA VAL A 164 21.24 7.91 13.68
C VAL A 164 21.42 7.65 15.18
N PRO A 165 20.69 8.37 16.06
CA PRO A 165 20.65 8.03 17.48
C PRO A 165 20.14 6.61 17.69
N ALA A 166 20.81 5.86 18.57
CA ALA A 166 20.44 4.47 18.86
C ALA A 166 19.12 4.42 19.64
N ASN A 167 18.15 3.69 19.09
CA ASN A 167 16.98 3.26 19.83
C ASN A 167 17.39 2.09 20.74
N LYS A 168 17.33 2.31 22.06
CA LYS A 168 17.75 1.31 23.06
C LYS A 168 16.90 0.04 23.10
N ALA A 169 15.70 0.06 22.51
CA ALA A 169 14.91 -1.16 22.31
C ALA A 169 15.47 -2.05 21.19
N LEU A 170 16.19 -1.49 20.22
CA LEU A 170 16.71 -2.20 19.04
C LEU A 170 18.22 -2.45 19.14
N VAL A 171 18.97 -1.49 19.67
CA VAL A 171 20.43 -1.51 19.73
C VAL A 171 20.91 -1.26 21.15
N SER A 172 21.61 -2.26 21.70
CA SER A 172 22.09 -2.22 23.08
C SER A 172 23.36 -1.36 23.25
N ARG A 173 24.24 -1.37 22.23
CA ARG A 173 25.59 -0.79 22.32
C ARG A 173 25.67 0.63 21.80
N GLY A 174 26.27 1.51 22.62
CA GLY A 174 26.62 2.88 22.21
C GLY A 174 25.42 3.81 22.00
N PRO A 175 25.67 5.11 21.78
CA PRO A 175 24.61 6.11 21.60
C PRO A 175 24.13 6.23 20.13
N LEU A 176 24.78 5.58 19.18
CA LEU A 176 24.52 5.71 17.73
C LEU A 176 24.34 4.33 17.08
N ALA A 177 23.59 4.30 15.99
CA ALA A 177 23.31 3.09 15.21
C ALA A 177 23.34 3.38 13.70
N LEU A 178 23.44 2.30 12.91
CA LEU A 178 23.22 2.32 11.47
C LEU A 178 21.71 2.32 11.19
N ASP A 179 21.21 3.26 10.40
CA ASP A 179 19.84 3.23 9.89
C ASP A 179 19.75 2.31 8.66
N LEU A 180 19.10 1.16 8.84
CA LEU A 180 18.87 0.20 7.75
C LEU A 180 17.57 0.48 6.99
N GLY A 181 16.90 1.60 7.28
CA GLY A 181 15.55 1.87 6.80
C GLY A 181 14.53 0.96 7.49
N PHE A 182 13.26 1.06 7.09
CA PHE A 182 12.18 0.21 7.62
C PHE A 182 11.99 0.28 9.15
N ARG A 183 12.50 1.33 9.79
CA ARG A 183 12.60 1.50 11.26
C ARG A 183 13.55 0.52 11.95
N GLU A 184 14.34 -0.20 11.17
CA GLU A 184 15.37 -1.10 11.67
C GLU A 184 16.69 -0.36 11.87
N GLN A 185 17.35 -0.71 12.96
CA GLN A 185 18.66 -0.18 13.31
C GLN A 185 19.64 -1.32 13.57
N TYR A 186 20.91 -1.09 13.26
CA TYR A 186 21.95 -2.08 13.52
C TYR A 186 23.16 -1.48 14.25
N GLU A 187 23.86 -2.33 15.00
CA GLU A 187 25.07 -1.93 15.73
C GLU A 187 26.16 -1.44 14.76
N ILE A 188 26.85 -0.37 15.15
CA ILE A 188 28.03 0.10 14.42
C ILE A 188 29.14 -0.96 14.60
N PRO A 189 29.73 -1.49 13.51
CA PRO A 189 30.76 -2.51 13.62
C PRO A 189 32.01 -1.94 14.31
N ALA A 190 32.70 -2.78 15.10
CA ALA A 190 33.86 -2.36 15.89
C ALA A 190 35.01 -1.75 15.06
N GLY A 191 35.11 -2.11 13.78
CA GLY A 191 36.10 -1.55 12.85
C GLY A 191 35.72 -0.21 12.19
N ALA A 192 34.58 0.38 12.56
CA ALA A 192 34.17 1.69 12.03
C ALA A 192 35.01 2.85 12.61
N PRO A 193 35.24 3.92 11.84
CA PRO A 193 35.89 5.13 12.35
C PRO A 193 35.02 5.83 13.41
N LYS A 194 35.52 6.91 13.99
CA LYS A 194 34.71 7.79 14.83
C LYS A 194 33.60 8.44 13.98
N LEU A 195 32.36 8.10 14.28
CA LEU A 195 31.16 8.57 13.57
C LEU A 195 30.33 9.49 14.46
N LYS A 196 29.59 10.40 13.84
CA LYS A 196 28.59 11.24 14.49
C LYS A 196 27.23 11.09 13.80
N GLU A 197 26.18 11.55 14.47
CA GLU A 197 24.85 11.63 13.89
C GLU A 197 24.87 12.36 12.54
N ASN A 198 24.06 11.87 11.60
CA ASN A 198 23.95 12.33 10.21
C ASN A 198 25.15 12.05 9.31
N ASP A 199 26.22 11.42 9.80
CA ASP A 199 27.24 10.90 8.90
C ASP A 199 26.65 9.81 8.01
N THR A 200 27.11 9.74 6.76
CA THR A 200 26.83 8.62 5.85
C THR A 200 28.03 7.68 5.81
N VAL A 201 27.75 6.37 5.78
CA VAL A 201 28.79 5.34 5.73
C VAL A 201 28.49 4.32 4.66
N GLU A 202 29.55 3.71 4.15
CA GLU A 202 29.50 2.53 3.30
C GLU A 202 29.95 1.33 4.12
N LEU A 203 29.12 0.30 4.13
CA LEU A 203 29.35 -0.94 4.84
C LEU A 203 30.36 -1.80 4.07
N LEU A 204 31.30 -2.38 4.83
CA LEU A 204 32.36 -3.23 4.31
C LEU A 204 32.11 -4.65 4.78
N PHE A 205 32.15 -5.59 3.83
CA PHE A 205 31.89 -7.00 4.08
C PHE A 205 33.15 -7.84 3.87
N ALA A 206 33.37 -8.80 4.76
CA ALA A 206 34.39 -9.83 4.62
C ALA A 206 33.73 -11.19 4.80
N TRP A 207 33.99 -12.12 3.86
CA TRP A 207 33.40 -13.46 3.87
C TRP A 207 31.86 -13.47 3.99
N GLY A 208 31.20 -12.50 3.35
CA GLY A 208 29.73 -12.35 3.36
C GLY A 208 29.16 -11.79 4.68
N LYS A 209 29.99 -11.30 5.60
CA LYS A 209 29.55 -10.71 6.88
C LYS A 209 30.02 -9.28 7.02
N LEU A 210 29.21 -8.46 7.69
CA LEU A 210 29.57 -7.09 8.04
C LEU A 210 30.87 -7.09 8.88
N ALA A 211 31.91 -6.46 8.34
CA ALA A 211 33.25 -6.43 8.94
C ALA A 211 33.66 -5.02 9.38
N GLY A 212 33.09 -3.98 8.76
CA GLY A 212 33.40 -2.60 9.10
C GLY A 212 32.51 -1.62 8.36
N ALA A 213 32.81 -0.34 8.54
CA ALA A 213 32.18 0.74 7.79
C ALA A 213 33.22 1.82 7.52
N ARG A 214 33.11 2.50 6.38
CA ARG A 214 33.92 3.70 6.10
C ARG A 214 33.01 4.89 5.88
N LYS A 215 33.46 6.06 6.35
CA LYS A 215 32.74 7.30 6.12
C LYS A 215 32.79 7.67 4.64
N VAL A 216 31.65 8.03 4.08
CA VAL A 216 31.49 8.47 2.69
C VAL A 216 30.57 9.68 2.65
N THR A 217 30.55 10.42 1.54
CA THR A 217 29.55 11.45 1.29
C THR A 217 28.61 10.92 0.21
N VAL A 218 27.33 10.78 0.55
CA VAL A 218 26.29 10.23 -0.31
C VAL A 218 25.11 11.18 -0.29
N ALA A 219 24.51 11.48 -1.44
CA ALA A 219 23.34 12.34 -1.47
C ALA A 219 22.15 11.63 -0.79
N PRO A 220 21.22 12.35 -0.11
CA PRO A 220 20.06 11.72 0.51
C PRO A 220 19.22 10.86 -0.46
N GLY A 221 19.18 11.26 -1.73
CA GLY A 221 18.50 10.53 -2.81
C GLY A 221 19.23 9.27 -3.29
N GLU A 222 20.39 8.94 -2.76
CA GLU A 222 21.14 7.71 -3.08
C GLU A 222 21.08 6.66 -1.96
N LEU A 223 20.58 7.02 -0.78
CA LEU A 223 20.41 6.11 0.35
C LEU A 223 19.22 5.15 0.13
N PHE A 224 19.07 4.19 1.05
CA PHE A 224 17.95 3.25 1.14
C PHE A 224 17.75 2.42 -0.14
N THR A 225 18.86 1.90 -0.66
CA THR A 225 18.92 1.01 -1.81
C THR A 225 19.45 -0.34 -1.38
N TYR A 226 18.73 -1.40 -1.73
CA TYR A 226 18.97 -2.74 -1.19
C TYR A 226 18.93 -3.79 -2.28
N VAL A 227 19.67 -4.87 -2.03
CA VAL A 227 19.44 -6.14 -2.70
C VAL A 227 18.20 -6.77 -2.06
N ALA A 228 17.28 -7.28 -2.89
CA ALA A 228 16.07 -7.91 -2.41
C ALA A 228 15.75 -9.18 -3.20
N MET A 229 15.19 -10.17 -2.52
CA MET A 229 14.70 -11.42 -3.09
C MET A 229 13.19 -11.31 -3.21
N VAL A 230 12.65 -11.62 -4.39
CA VAL A 230 11.20 -11.57 -4.61
C VAL A 230 10.57 -12.82 -4.01
N GLU A 231 9.83 -12.66 -2.91
CA GLU A 231 9.07 -13.76 -2.32
C GLU A 231 7.78 -14.01 -3.11
N LYS A 232 7.10 -12.92 -3.48
CA LYS A 232 5.82 -12.99 -4.18
C LYS A 232 5.51 -11.72 -4.96
N VAL A 233 5.08 -11.88 -6.20
CA VAL A 233 4.34 -10.82 -6.92
C VAL A 233 2.90 -10.85 -6.44
N ILE A 234 2.51 -9.84 -5.64
CA ILE A 234 1.15 -9.77 -5.10
C ILE A 234 0.21 -9.36 -6.23
N ASP A 235 0.47 -8.17 -6.78
CA ASP A 235 -0.30 -7.52 -7.86
C ASP A 235 0.68 -6.91 -8.89
N GLY A 236 0.17 -6.32 -9.97
CA GLY A 236 1.01 -5.73 -11.03
C GLY A 236 1.93 -4.58 -10.56
N ASP A 237 1.60 -3.93 -9.45
CA ASP A 237 2.37 -2.81 -8.88
C ASP A 237 2.82 -3.07 -7.44
N THR A 238 2.73 -4.30 -6.94
CA THR A 238 2.99 -4.59 -5.53
C THR A 238 3.72 -5.93 -5.34
N LEU A 239 4.87 -5.86 -4.68
CA LEU A 239 5.76 -6.99 -4.41
C LEU A 239 5.87 -7.26 -2.91
N LEU A 240 5.99 -8.53 -2.54
CA LEU A 240 6.53 -8.95 -1.25
C LEU A 240 7.97 -9.39 -1.48
N VAL A 241 8.91 -8.77 -0.76
CA VAL A 241 10.34 -9.02 -0.93
C VAL A 241 11.02 -9.24 0.42
N SER A 242 12.05 -10.08 0.45
CA SER A 242 12.99 -10.15 1.57
C SER A 242 14.19 -9.26 1.26
N LEU A 243 14.57 -8.39 2.17
CA LEU A 243 15.72 -7.49 2.02
C LEU A 243 16.98 -8.14 2.59
N ASP A 244 18.07 -8.04 1.83
CA ASP A 244 19.38 -8.51 2.24
C ASP A 244 20.26 -7.34 2.72
N PHE A 245 20.41 -7.26 4.04
CA PHE A 245 21.28 -6.29 4.70
C PHE A 245 22.69 -6.83 4.96
N HIS A 246 22.97 -8.09 4.60
CA HIS A 246 24.24 -8.78 4.85
C HIS A 246 24.64 -8.80 6.34
N CYS A 247 23.64 -8.75 7.21
CA CYS A 247 23.71 -8.95 8.65
C CYS A 247 22.73 -10.08 9.03
N PRO A 248 22.85 -10.69 10.22
CA PRO A 248 22.05 -11.86 10.61
C PRO A 248 20.60 -11.49 10.97
N MET A 249 19.91 -10.84 10.05
CA MET A 249 18.50 -10.47 10.11
C MET A 249 17.91 -10.55 8.70
N SER A 250 16.63 -10.82 8.63
CA SER A 250 15.86 -10.80 7.38
C SER A 250 14.62 -9.96 7.61
N VAL A 251 14.37 -9.01 6.71
CA VAL A 251 13.19 -8.15 6.78
C VAL A 251 12.38 -8.37 5.53
N SER A 252 11.18 -8.92 5.69
CA SER A 252 10.20 -9.04 4.61
C SER A 252 9.36 -7.77 4.55
N GLN A 253 9.24 -7.19 3.36
CA GLN A 253 8.46 -5.97 3.14
C GLN A 253 7.57 -6.03 1.92
N LYS A 254 6.37 -5.45 2.09
CA LYS A 254 5.43 -5.22 1.00
C LYS A 254 5.72 -3.86 0.38
N LEU A 255 6.26 -3.85 -0.84
CA LEU A 255 6.65 -2.67 -1.58
C LEU A 255 5.68 -2.39 -2.73
N ARG A 256 5.19 -1.16 -2.83
CA ARG A 256 4.41 -0.68 -3.97
C ARG A 256 5.32 0.03 -4.96
N LEU A 257 5.17 -0.23 -6.25
CA LEU A 257 5.95 0.43 -7.29
C LEU A 257 5.60 1.91 -7.33
N ARG A 258 6.63 2.76 -7.19
CA ARG A 258 6.48 4.21 -7.13
C ARG A 258 6.06 4.78 -8.49
N GLY A 259 5.11 5.71 -8.45
CA GLY A 259 4.71 6.54 -9.59
C GLY A 259 3.79 5.85 -10.59
N ILE A 260 3.34 4.62 -10.30
CA ILE A 260 2.49 3.84 -11.19
C ILE A 260 1.36 3.12 -10.45
N ASP A 261 0.17 3.11 -11.05
CA ASP A 261 -0.97 2.33 -10.58
C ASP A 261 -1.34 1.28 -11.62
N CYS A 262 -1.33 0.02 -11.20
CA CYS A 262 -1.85 -1.08 -12.03
C CYS A 262 -3.37 -1.24 -11.84
N PRO A 263 -4.06 -1.85 -12.83
CA PRO A 263 -5.45 -2.29 -12.65
C PRO A 263 -5.59 -3.29 -11.49
N GLU A 264 -6.78 -3.36 -10.90
CA GLU A 264 -7.07 -4.26 -9.77
C GLU A 264 -6.86 -5.71 -10.16
N ILE A 265 -6.33 -6.49 -9.22
CA ILE A 265 -5.94 -7.88 -9.46
C ILE A 265 -7.11 -8.81 -9.85
N ASP A 266 -8.34 -8.45 -9.50
CA ASP A 266 -9.54 -9.21 -9.87
C ASP A 266 -9.97 -8.98 -11.33
N THR A 267 -9.37 -8.01 -12.02
CA THR A 267 -9.59 -7.73 -13.45
C THR A 267 -8.63 -8.51 -14.34
N GLU A 268 -9.01 -8.77 -15.59
CA GLU A 268 -8.12 -9.43 -16.56
C GLU A 268 -6.88 -8.59 -16.87
N GLU A 269 -7.02 -7.27 -16.89
CA GLU A 269 -5.91 -6.34 -17.07
C GLU A 269 -4.92 -6.39 -15.89
N GLY A 270 -5.42 -6.46 -14.65
CA GLY A 270 -4.58 -6.60 -13.46
C GLY A 270 -3.84 -7.93 -13.42
N LYS A 271 -4.52 -9.04 -13.79
CA LYS A 271 -3.87 -10.34 -13.97
C LYS A 271 -2.82 -10.33 -15.07
N ARG A 272 -3.01 -9.56 -16.13
CA ARG A 272 -2.02 -9.39 -17.21
C ARG A 272 -0.80 -8.62 -16.71
N ALA A 273 -0.99 -7.51 -16.00
CA ALA A 273 0.10 -6.74 -15.40
C ALA A 273 0.91 -7.59 -14.41
N LYS A 274 0.24 -8.37 -13.56
CA LYS A 274 0.90 -9.32 -12.66
C LYS A 274 1.75 -10.35 -13.41
N ARG A 275 1.18 -11.04 -14.40
CA ARG A 275 1.90 -12.05 -15.20
C ARG A 275 3.11 -11.46 -15.91
N PHE A 276 3.01 -10.21 -16.36
CA PHE A 276 4.14 -9.50 -16.95
C PHE A 276 5.29 -9.34 -15.94
N VAL A 277 5.00 -8.83 -14.75
CA VAL A 277 6.01 -8.69 -13.69
C VAL A 277 6.63 -10.04 -13.31
N GLU A 278 5.80 -11.08 -13.11
CA GLU A 278 6.28 -12.44 -12.86
C GLU A 278 7.22 -12.93 -13.96
N SER A 279 6.88 -12.69 -15.22
CA SER A 279 7.71 -13.12 -16.36
C SER A 279 9.05 -12.41 -16.44
N ARG A 280 9.14 -11.14 -16.00
CA ARG A 280 10.38 -10.36 -15.98
C ARG A 280 11.29 -10.77 -14.83
N LEU A 281 10.72 -11.11 -13.69
CA LEU A 281 11.47 -11.37 -12.46
C LEU A 281 11.78 -12.86 -12.23
N LYS A 282 11.15 -13.79 -12.97
CA LYS A 282 11.32 -15.24 -12.77
C LYS A 282 12.77 -15.74 -12.84
N ASP A 283 13.59 -15.14 -13.70
CA ASP A 283 15.00 -15.54 -13.95
C ASP A 283 15.99 -14.61 -13.21
N CYS A 284 15.48 -13.81 -12.27
CA CYS A 284 16.29 -12.93 -11.43
C CYS A 284 16.51 -13.59 -10.06
N GLY A 285 17.76 -13.90 -9.72
CA GLY A 285 18.09 -14.38 -8.37
C GLY A 285 17.88 -13.30 -7.29
N PHE A 286 17.92 -12.02 -7.69
CA PHE A 286 17.67 -10.85 -6.86
C PHE A 286 17.20 -9.68 -7.72
N ILE A 287 16.69 -8.65 -7.07
CA ILE A 287 16.41 -7.33 -7.65
C ILE A 287 17.08 -6.25 -6.79
N ILE A 288 17.24 -5.06 -7.36
CA ILE A 288 17.65 -3.88 -6.60
C ILE A 288 16.42 -3.02 -6.37
N VAL A 289 16.16 -2.70 -5.10
CA VAL A 289 15.04 -1.83 -4.72
C VAL A 289 15.56 -0.59 -4.06
N LYS A 290 15.14 0.57 -4.56
CA LYS A 290 15.31 1.84 -3.87
C LYS A 290 13.99 2.25 -3.25
N THR A 291 13.97 2.43 -1.94
CA THR A 291 12.71 2.63 -1.21
C THR A 291 12.52 4.05 -0.73
N TYR A 292 11.25 4.42 -0.60
CA TYR A 292 10.81 5.73 -0.14
C TYR A 292 9.68 5.50 0.87
N LYS A 293 9.73 6.22 1.98
CA LYS A 293 8.60 6.27 2.90
C LYS A 293 7.50 7.12 2.28
N ASP A 294 6.32 6.55 2.07
CA ASP A 294 5.16 7.33 1.66
C ASP A 294 4.69 8.19 2.85
N ARG A 295 5.02 9.48 2.81
CA ARG A 295 4.63 10.44 3.86
C ARG A 295 3.18 10.90 3.74
N THR A 296 2.54 10.63 2.60
CA THR A 296 1.15 11.01 2.33
C THR A 296 0.16 9.90 2.65
N ASP A 297 0.65 8.67 2.69
CA ASP A 297 -0.16 7.50 2.97
C ASP A 297 -0.31 7.23 4.46
N LYS A 298 -1.56 6.99 4.84
CA LYS A 298 -2.01 6.82 6.23
C LYS A 298 -1.68 5.43 6.79
N PHE A 299 -0.96 4.59 6.04
CA PHE A 299 -0.77 3.15 6.29
C PHE A 299 0.69 2.69 6.25
N ASP A 300 1.65 3.62 6.33
CA ASP A 300 3.09 3.33 6.42
C ASP A 300 3.60 2.42 5.27
N ARG A 301 3.00 2.54 4.08
CA ARG A 301 3.42 1.78 2.90
C ARG A 301 4.74 2.32 2.37
N TYR A 302 5.63 1.43 1.96
CA TYR A 302 6.87 1.80 1.28
C TYR A 302 6.65 1.78 -0.24
N LEU A 303 7.07 2.88 -0.88
CA LEU A 303 7.16 2.97 -2.33
C LEU A 303 8.55 2.51 -2.76
N ALA A 304 8.67 1.90 -3.94
CA ALA A 304 9.94 1.43 -4.45
C ALA A 304 10.12 1.69 -5.95
N ASP A 305 11.35 2.06 -6.29
CA ASP A 305 11.87 1.92 -7.65
C ASP A 305 12.57 0.55 -7.73
N VAL A 306 12.20 -0.26 -8.73
CA VAL A 306 12.73 -1.62 -8.89
C VAL A 306 13.60 -1.71 -10.14
N PHE A 307 14.82 -2.18 -9.96
CA PHE A 307 15.78 -2.43 -11.03
C PHE A 307 16.14 -3.92 -11.07
N TYR A 308 16.17 -4.50 -12.25
CA TYR A 308 16.43 -5.93 -12.42
C TYR A 308 17.27 -6.21 -13.67
N SER A 309 17.90 -7.38 -13.71
CA SER A 309 18.61 -7.89 -14.88
C SER A 309 18.60 -9.43 -14.82
N PRO A 310 17.86 -10.11 -15.71
CA PRO A 310 17.77 -11.57 -15.71
C PRO A 310 19.14 -12.23 -15.88
N GLY A 311 19.43 -13.23 -15.05
CA GLY A 311 20.72 -13.96 -15.09
C GLY A 311 21.94 -13.18 -14.60
N ALA A 312 21.80 -11.94 -14.12
CA ALA A 312 22.91 -11.18 -13.56
C ALA A 312 23.35 -11.75 -12.19
N GLY A 313 24.67 -11.84 -11.98
CA GLY A 313 25.27 -12.29 -10.72
C GLY A 313 25.82 -11.16 -9.85
N ASP A 314 25.94 -9.92 -10.37
CA ASP A 314 26.52 -8.78 -9.65
C ASP A 314 25.45 -7.72 -9.31
N PRO A 315 25.09 -7.58 -8.02
CA PRO A 315 24.14 -6.56 -7.57
C PRO A 315 24.56 -5.11 -7.87
N LEU A 316 25.86 -4.79 -7.88
CA LEU A 316 26.34 -3.43 -8.14
C LEU A 316 26.10 -3.03 -9.60
N LEU A 317 26.29 -3.97 -10.53
CA LEU A 317 25.96 -3.76 -11.94
C LEU A 317 24.46 -3.53 -12.15
N VAL A 318 23.61 -4.35 -11.51
CA VAL A 318 22.14 -4.18 -11.61
C VAL A 318 21.69 -2.84 -11.01
N ALA A 319 22.29 -2.40 -9.90
CA ALA A 319 21.96 -1.10 -9.31
C ALA A 319 22.27 0.05 -10.28
N LYS A 320 23.39 -0.04 -10.99
CA LYS A 320 23.87 0.99 -11.92
C LYS A 320 23.18 0.95 -13.29
N GLU A 321 22.88 -0.23 -13.81
CA GLU A 321 22.49 -0.40 -15.23
C GLU A 321 21.22 -1.25 -15.44
N GLY A 322 20.68 -1.84 -14.37
CA GLY A 322 19.50 -2.70 -14.45
C GLY A 322 18.27 -1.99 -15.02
N THR A 323 17.42 -2.76 -15.68
CA THR A 323 16.18 -2.29 -16.30
C THR A 323 15.21 -1.81 -15.22
N TYR A 324 14.62 -0.63 -15.44
CA TYR A 324 13.69 -0.01 -14.50
C TYR A 324 12.26 -0.53 -14.73
N LEU A 325 11.81 -1.43 -13.85
CA LEU A 325 10.54 -2.15 -14.00
C LEU A 325 9.33 -1.22 -14.01
N ASN A 326 9.31 -0.18 -13.17
CA ASN A 326 8.16 0.73 -13.06
C ASN A 326 7.89 1.44 -14.40
N GLN A 327 8.95 1.90 -15.08
CA GLN A 327 8.82 2.53 -16.39
C GLN A 327 8.40 1.51 -17.46
N GLU A 328 8.88 0.27 -17.36
CA GLU A 328 8.51 -0.78 -18.31
C GLU A 328 7.01 -1.09 -18.29
N LEU A 329 6.39 -1.09 -17.10
CA LEU A 329 4.93 -1.24 -16.96
C LEU A 329 4.16 -0.11 -17.64
N LEU A 330 4.67 1.13 -17.63
CA LEU A 330 4.08 2.24 -18.37
C LEU A 330 4.27 2.08 -19.88
N ASN A 331 5.46 1.68 -20.31
CA ASN A 331 5.79 1.48 -21.73
C ASN A 331 4.88 0.41 -22.35
N GLU A 332 4.60 -0.66 -21.61
CA GLU A 332 3.71 -1.76 -22.01
C GLU A 332 2.22 -1.45 -21.78
N ARG A 333 1.89 -0.27 -21.25
CA ARG A 333 0.51 0.18 -20.95
C ARG A 333 -0.21 -0.76 -19.99
N LEU A 334 0.53 -1.33 -19.07
CA LEU A 334 0.04 -2.20 -18.00
C LEU A 334 -0.22 -1.43 -16.70
N ALA A 335 0.22 -0.17 -16.64
CA ALA A 335 -0.02 0.76 -15.54
C ALA A 335 -0.31 2.18 -16.07
N VAL A 336 -0.83 3.03 -15.18
CA VAL A 336 -0.97 4.48 -15.40
C VAL A 336 -0.04 5.23 -14.46
N ALA A 337 0.52 6.35 -14.88
CA ALA A 337 1.29 7.21 -13.99
C ALA A 337 0.35 7.97 -13.06
N TYR A 338 0.68 8.07 -11.78
CA TYR A 338 0.01 8.98 -10.85
C TYR A 338 1.02 10.02 -10.35
N GLU A 339 0.52 11.25 -10.16
CA GLU A 339 1.27 12.37 -9.58
C GLU A 339 1.38 12.26 -8.06
#